data_AF-A0A3B0BUH4-F1
#
_entry.id   AF-A0A3B0BUH4-F1
#
_cell.length_a   1.000
_cell.length_b   1.000
_cell.length_c   1.000
_cell.angle_alpha   90.00
_cell.angle_beta   90.00
_cell.angle_gamma   90.00
#
_symmetry.space_group_name_H-M   'P 1'
#
loop_
_entity.id
_entity.type
_entity.pdbx_description
1 polymer ?
#
loop_
_entity_poly.entity_id
_entity_poly.type
_entity_poly.pdbx_seq_one_letter_code
_entity_poly.pdbx_strand_id
1 'polypeptide(L)'
;MVLVGTAALGLTGCRQEGPGGLDSVIVAVTADKRATARLEHDGYPVQWLTCTGKAEDPGVTEKGGARPVSAVGVDCDGRTSGGQKIIVYGRVTGLYDDSCVQGKLTAKVDGKTVFTASVLGDCSGSGTTNGGGNGDRPTSNSGDKPTGNQGDKHHQSK
;
A
#
# COMPACT_ATOMS: atom_id res chain seq x y z
N MET A 1 -2.88 31.62 49.12
CA MET A 1 -3.57 30.62 48.28
C MET A 1 -2.51 29.84 47.51
N VAL A 2 -2.56 28.52 47.51
CA VAL A 2 -1.62 27.68 46.74
C VAL A 2 -2.33 27.26 45.46
N LEU A 3 -1.86 27.75 44.31
CA LEU A 3 -2.32 27.31 42.99
C LEU A 3 -1.50 26.08 42.58
N VAL A 4 -2.03 24.89 42.86
CA VAL A 4 -1.47 23.63 42.38
C VAL A 4 -1.83 23.48 40.90
N GLY A 5 -0.99 24.04 40.02
CA GLY A 5 -1.14 23.90 38.58
C GLY A 5 -0.70 22.52 38.11
N THR A 6 -1.62 21.56 38.05
CA THR A 6 -1.40 20.27 37.39
C THR A 6 -1.27 20.48 35.88
N ALA A 7 -0.02 20.58 35.39
CA ALA A 7 0.28 20.54 33.98
C ALA A 7 -0.02 19.13 33.43
N ALA A 8 -1.23 18.93 32.91
CA ALA A 8 -1.57 17.75 32.14
C ALA A 8 -0.74 17.75 30.85
N LEU A 9 0.34 16.96 30.82
CA LEU A 9 1.09 16.65 29.60
C LEU A 9 0.21 15.77 28.71
N GLY A 10 -0.72 16.40 28.00
CA GLY A 10 -1.48 15.78 26.94
C GLY A 10 -0.53 15.37 25.82
N LEU A 11 -0.08 14.11 25.85
CA LEU A 11 0.49 13.45 24.70
C LEU A 11 -0.62 13.24 23.67
N THR A 12 -0.97 14.31 22.96
CA THR A 12 -1.75 14.24 21.73
C THR A 12 -0.89 13.49 20.71
N GLY A 13 -1.00 12.16 20.68
CA GLY A 13 -0.57 11.39 19.53
C GLY A 13 -1.28 12.00 18.32
N CYS A 14 -0.52 12.58 17.40
CA CYS A 14 -1.01 13.54 16.40
C CYS A 14 -1.95 12.88 15.38
N ARG A 15 -3.19 12.63 15.79
CA ARG A 15 -4.31 12.44 14.87
C ARG A 15 -4.70 13.82 14.37
N GLN A 16 -4.00 14.25 13.32
CA GLN A 16 -4.37 15.44 12.56
C GLN A 16 -5.70 15.13 11.87
N GLU A 17 -6.82 15.39 12.54
CA GLU A 17 -8.17 15.27 11.97
C GLU A 17 -8.40 16.42 10.97
N GLY A 18 -7.65 16.35 9.87
CA GLY A 18 -7.81 17.21 8.70
C GLY A 18 -9.03 16.81 7.86
N PRO A 19 -9.40 17.63 6.86
CA PRO A 19 -10.52 17.33 5.97
C PRO A 19 -10.29 16.01 5.23
N GLY A 20 -11.30 15.12 5.26
CA GLY A 20 -11.18 13.75 4.75
C GLY A 20 -10.54 13.66 3.36
N GLY A 21 -9.52 12.82 3.25
CA GLY A 21 -8.65 12.68 2.09
C GLY A 21 -7.56 11.64 2.38
N LEU A 22 -6.45 11.68 1.64
CA LEU A 22 -5.32 10.78 1.92
C LEU A 22 -4.63 11.15 3.24
N ASP A 23 -4.64 10.23 4.19
CA ASP A 23 -3.85 10.34 5.42
C ASP A 23 -2.38 10.03 5.10
N SER A 24 -1.48 10.99 5.31
CA SER A 24 -0.06 10.85 4.98
C SER A 24 0.68 9.86 5.87
N VAL A 25 0.21 9.59 7.09
CA VAL A 25 0.78 8.59 8.00
C VAL A 25 0.40 7.19 7.52
N ILE A 26 -0.88 6.95 7.21
CA ILE A 26 -1.33 5.65 6.68
C ILE A 26 -0.67 5.37 5.33
N VAL A 27 -0.63 6.36 4.43
CA VAL A 27 0.08 6.23 3.15
C VAL A 27 1.55 5.88 3.34
N ALA A 28 2.27 6.52 4.28
CA ALA A 28 3.66 6.20 4.56
C ALA A 28 3.83 4.76 5.09
N VAL A 29 3.02 4.34 6.05
CA VAL A 29 3.08 2.99 6.65
C VAL A 29 2.73 1.90 5.64
N THR A 30 1.76 2.12 4.76
CA THR A 30 1.42 1.15 3.72
C THR A 30 2.46 1.14 2.59
N ALA A 31 2.99 2.30 2.19
CA ALA A 31 4.10 2.37 1.24
C ALA A 31 5.35 1.63 1.75
N ASP A 32 5.69 1.78 3.03
CA ASP A 32 6.81 1.10 3.69
C ASP A 32 6.69 -0.43 3.59
N LYS A 33 5.56 -0.98 4.04
CA LYS A 33 5.27 -2.42 3.99
C LYS A 33 5.30 -2.97 2.56
N ARG A 34 4.71 -2.25 1.59
CA ARG A 34 4.63 -2.70 0.20
C ARG A 34 5.96 -2.55 -0.54
N ALA A 35 6.72 -1.48 -0.29
CA ALA A 35 8.05 -1.30 -0.85
C ALA A 35 9.03 -2.33 -0.31
N THR A 36 9.02 -2.59 1.01
CA THR A 36 9.83 -3.65 1.65
C THR A 36 9.54 -5.02 1.04
N ALA A 37 8.27 -5.44 1.02
CA ALA A 37 7.89 -6.73 0.45
C ALA A 37 8.27 -6.87 -1.04
N ARG A 38 8.21 -5.77 -1.81
CA ARG A 38 8.63 -5.77 -3.23
C ARG A 38 10.15 -5.85 -3.38
N LEU A 39 10.92 -5.15 -2.56
CA LEU A 39 12.38 -5.21 -2.55
C LEU A 39 12.86 -6.63 -2.21
N GLU A 40 12.30 -7.24 -1.17
CA GLU A 40 12.63 -8.60 -0.76
C GLU A 40 12.28 -9.63 -1.85
N HIS A 41 11.10 -9.52 -2.45
CA HIS A 41 10.68 -10.36 -3.58
C HIS A 41 11.62 -10.24 -4.78
N ASP A 42 12.07 -9.03 -5.10
CA ASP A 42 12.99 -8.77 -6.23
C ASP A 42 14.47 -9.05 -5.88
N GLY A 43 14.76 -9.67 -4.72
CA GLY A 43 16.09 -10.15 -4.33
C GLY A 43 16.96 -9.15 -3.57
N TYR A 44 16.38 -8.06 -3.06
CA TYR A 44 17.07 -7.05 -2.25
C TYR A 44 16.68 -7.22 -0.77
N PRO A 45 17.40 -8.04 0.02
CA PRO A 45 17.04 -8.30 1.42
C PRO A 45 17.13 -7.01 2.23
N VAL A 46 16.01 -6.53 2.74
CA VAL A 46 15.92 -5.26 3.49
C VAL A 46 16.38 -5.49 4.92
N GLN A 47 17.30 -4.65 5.42
CA GLN A 47 17.69 -4.63 6.83
C GLN A 47 16.75 -3.72 7.63
N TRP A 48 16.44 -2.55 7.04
CA TRP A 48 15.43 -1.62 7.51
C TRP A 48 15.04 -0.70 6.36
N LEU A 49 13.79 -0.24 6.40
CA LEU A 49 13.25 0.84 5.59
C LEU A 49 12.45 1.74 6.54
N THR A 50 12.35 3.03 6.22
CA THR A 50 11.48 3.95 6.96
C THR A 50 10.95 5.01 6.01
N CYS A 51 9.65 4.96 5.74
CA CYS A 51 8.95 5.95 4.93
C CYS A 51 8.41 7.13 5.74
N THR A 52 8.48 8.33 5.15
CA THR A 52 7.76 9.53 5.58
C THR A 52 6.76 9.94 4.50
N GLY A 53 5.57 10.37 4.92
CA GLY A 53 4.53 10.87 4.04
C GLY A 53 4.30 12.35 4.29
N LYS A 54 4.26 13.14 3.21
CA LYS A 54 3.97 14.58 3.24
C LYS A 54 2.72 14.82 2.40
N ALA A 55 1.62 15.18 3.05
CA ALA A 55 0.44 15.67 2.35
C ALA A 55 0.84 16.86 1.46
N GLU A 56 0.44 16.85 0.20
CA GLU A 56 0.57 18.03 -0.64
C GLU A 56 -0.45 19.07 -0.20
N ASP A 57 -0.08 20.36 -0.23
CA ASP A 57 -0.97 21.45 0.16
C ASP A 57 -2.19 21.45 -0.77
N PRO A 58 -3.40 21.15 -0.27
CA PRO A 58 -4.58 21.03 -1.11
C PRO A 58 -5.18 22.41 -1.44
N GLY A 59 -4.66 23.48 -0.84
CA GLY A 59 -5.19 24.84 -0.90
C GLY A 59 -6.44 25.06 -0.05
N VAL A 60 -6.93 26.29 -0.06
CA VAL A 60 -8.20 26.69 0.55
C VAL A 60 -9.31 26.80 -0.49
N THR A 61 -10.55 26.58 -0.07
CA THR A 61 -11.74 26.89 -0.86
C THR A 61 -11.97 28.40 -0.92
N GLU A 62 -12.77 28.88 -1.88
CA GLU A 62 -13.20 30.29 -1.97
C GLU A 62 -13.87 30.83 -0.69
N LYS A 63 -14.32 29.93 0.20
CA LYS A 63 -14.93 30.25 1.50
C LYS A 63 -13.97 30.07 2.69
N GLY A 64 -12.66 29.92 2.45
CA GLY A 64 -11.62 29.80 3.48
C GLY A 64 -11.51 28.43 4.17
N GLY A 65 -12.38 27.47 3.87
CA GLY A 65 -12.25 26.09 4.39
C GLY A 65 -11.14 25.32 3.69
N ALA A 66 -10.38 24.51 4.43
CA ALA A 66 -9.32 23.66 3.88
C ALA A 66 -9.89 22.59 2.93
N ARG A 67 -9.20 22.35 1.80
CA ARG A 67 -9.57 21.32 0.81
C ARG A 67 -9.07 19.93 1.25
N PRO A 68 -9.69 18.84 0.77
CA PRO A 68 -9.23 17.47 1.04
C PRO A 68 -7.87 17.19 0.38
N VAL A 69 -7.00 16.44 1.07
CA VAL A 69 -5.68 16.04 0.53
C VAL A 69 -5.87 15.00 -0.58
N SER A 70 -5.51 15.37 -1.81
CA SER A 70 -5.63 14.53 -3.01
C SER A 70 -4.33 13.82 -3.42
N ALA A 71 -3.20 14.19 -2.81
CA ALA A 71 -1.92 13.54 -3.05
C ALA A 71 -1.00 13.62 -1.83
N VAL A 72 -0.15 12.60 -1.68
CA VAL A 72 0.88 12.50 -0.65
C VAL A 72 2.20 12.18 -1.33
N GLY A 73 3.20 13.03 -1.11
CA GLY A 73 4.59 12.72 -1.43
C GLY A 73 5.13 11.71 -0.42
N VAL A 74 5.70 10.61 -0.90
CA VAL A 74 6.35 9.59 -0.07
C VAL A 74 7.85 9.63 -0.32
N ASP A 75 8.62 9.60 0.77
CA ASP A 75 10.09 9.54 0.75
C ASP A 75 10.57 8.59 1.84
N CYS A 76 11.31 7.55 1.45
CA CYS A 76 11.78 6.47 2.31
C CYS A 76 13.29 6.27 2.17
N ASP A 77 13.99 6.27 3.31
CA ASP A 77 15.39 5.85 3.43
C ASP A 77 15.46 4.44 4.01
N GLY A 78 16.46 3.65 3.58
CA GLY A 78 16.69 2.30 4.09
C GLY A 78 18.08 1.76 3.80
N ARG A 79 18.34 0.52 4.23
CA ARG A 79 19.50 -0.27 3.80
C ARG A 79 19.15 -1.73 3.55
N THR A 80 19.87 -2.35 2.61
CA THR A 80 19.86 -3.81 2.47
C THR A 80 20.73 -4.46 3.56
N SER A 81 20.55 -5.76 3.80
CA SER A 81 21.42 -6.54 4.70
C SER A 81 22.87 -6.59 4.25
N GLY A 82 23.15 -6.31 2.96
CA GLY A 82 24.49 -6.09 2.42
C GLY A 82 25.05 -4.68 2.61
N GLY A 83 24.32 -3.80 3.32
CA GLY A 83 24.72 -2.42 3.62
C GLY A 83 24.45 -1.39 2.52
N GLN A 84 23.88 -1.80 1.38
CA GLN A 84 23.58 -0.90 0.25
C GLN A 84 22.46 0.06 0.63
N LYS A 85 22.58 1.34 0.26
CA LYS A 85 21.53 2.32 0.53
C LYS A 85 20.29 2.05 -0.33
N ILE A 86 19.13 2.01 0.31
CA ILE A 86 17.81 1.97 -0.32
C ILE A 86 17.22 3.39 -0.27
N ILE A 87 16.62 3.82 -1.38
CA ILE A 87 15.78 5.03 -1.47
C ILE A 87 14.49 4.64 -2.21
N VAL A 88 13.33 4.97 -1.64
CA VAL A 88 12.04 4.81 -2.33
C VAL A 88 11.28 6.13 -2.26
N TYR A 89 10.89 6.67 -3.41
CA TYR A 89 10.26 7.99 -3.47
C TYR A 89 9.16 8.05 -4.53
N GLY A 90 8.23 8.97 -4.36
CA GLY A 90 7.24 9.28 -5.39
C GLY A 90 5.97 9.93 -4.85
N ARG A 91 4.90 9.85 -5.64
CA ARG A 91 3.63 10.54 -5.38
C ARG A 91 2.48 9.55 -5.38
N VAL A 92 1.80 9.44 -4.24
CA VAL A 92 0.59 8.65 -4.03
C VAL A 92 -0.63 9.53 -4.24
N THR A 93 -1.60 9.04 -5.00
CA THR A 93 -2.86 9.74 -5.33
C THR A 93 -4.11 8.95 -4.95
N GLY A 94 -3.95 7.70 -4.50
CA GLY A 94 -5.02 6.86 -4.01
C GLY A 94 -4.51 5.84 -3.01
N LEU A 95 -5.32 5.53 -2.01
CA LEU A 95 -5.13 4.41 -1.09
C LEU A 95 -6.47 3.68 -1.01
N TYR A 96 -6.47 2.38 -1.26
CA TYR A 96 -7.67 1.54 -1.28
C TYR A 96 -7.49 0.39 -0.30
N ASP A 97 -8.50 0.17 0.55
CA ASP A 97 -8.59 -0.91 1.55
C ASP A 97 -7.31 -1.11 2.38
N ASP A 98 -6.60 -0.01 2.71
CA ASP A 98 -5.28 0.07 3.36
C ASP A 98 -4.18 -0.82 2.77
N SER A 99 -4.40 -1.36 1.57
CA SER A 99 -3.67 -2.50 1.01
C SER A 99 -3.17 -2.26 -0.41
N CYS A 100 -3.81 -1.37 -1.16
CA CYS A 100 -3.46 -0.92 -2.50
C CYS A 100 -3.03 0.55 -2.46
N VAL A 101 -1.77 0.83 -2.80
CA VAL A 101 -1.25 2.20 -2.98
C VAL A 101 -1.25 2.53 -4.47
N GLN A 102 -2.04 3.52 -4.88
CA GLN A 102 -2.09 4.01 -6.26
C GLN A 102 -1.27 5.28 -6.39
N GLY A 103 -0.35 5.29 -7.34
CA GLY A 103 0.57 6.41 -7.56
C GLY A 103 1.94 5.93 -8.03
N LYS A 104 2.74 6.86 -8.55
CA LYS A 104 4.05 6.52 -9.11
C LYS A 104 5.12 6.52 -8.02
N LEU A 105 5.68 5.35 -7.74
CA LEU A 105 6.79 5.14 -6.81
C LEU A 105 8.00 4.54 -7.56
N THR A 106 9.19 5.04 -7.27
CA THR A 106 10.47 4.58 -7.81
C THR A 106 11.37 4.16 -6.65
N ALA A 107 11.91 2.93 -6.73
CA ALA A 107 12.89 2.44 -5.77
C ALA A 107 14.27 2.37 -6.39
N LYS A 108 15.29 2.73 -5.60
CA LYS A 108 16.69 2.72 -5.98
C LYS A 108 17.51 2.03 -4.90
N VAL A 109 18.40 1.13 -5.30
CA VAL A 109 19.39 0.50 -4.43
C VAL A 109 20.77 0.86 -4.95
N ASP A 110 21.62 1.40 -4.09
CA ASP A 110 22.96 1.87 -4.44
C ASP A 110 22.98 2.83 -5.66
N GLY A 111 21.99 3.74 -5.69
CA GLY A 111 21.80 4.70 -6.78
C GLY A 111 21.20 4.16 -8.08
N LYS A 112 21.09 2.83 -8.24
CA LYS A 112 20.49 2.16 -9.41
C LYS A 112 18.99 1.96 -9.19
N THR A 113 18.16 2.29 -10.18
CA THR A 113 16.72 2.03 -10.11
C THR A 113 16.45 0.54 -10.19
N VAL A 114 15.78 -0.02 -9.18
CA VAL A 114 15.45 -1.45 -9.10
C VAL A 114 14.02 -1.75 -9.52
N PHE A 115 13.09 -0.82 -9.25
CA PHE A 115 11.76 -0.85 -9.84
C PHE A 115 11.17 0.57 -10.00
N THR A 116 10.14 0.66 -10.84
CA THR A 116 9.19 1.78 -10.84
C THR A 116 7.80 1.20 -11.04
N ALA A 117 6.87 1.59 -10.16
CA ALA A 117 5.52 1.04 -10.13
C ALA A 117 4.51 2.18 -10.02
N SER A 118 3.40 2.09 -10.76
CA SER A 118 2.26 3.01 -10.68
C SER A 118 1.20 2.55 -9.66
N VAL A 119 1.39 1.35 -9.11
CA VAL A 119 0.55 0.67 -8.13
C VAL A 119 1.46 -0.21 -7.28
N LEU A 120 1.31 -0.20 -5.96
CA LEU A 120 1.91 -1.19 -5.06
C LEU A 120 0.80 -1.94 -4.29
N GLY A 121 0.79 -3.26 -4.44
CA GLY A 121 -0.25 -4.17 -3.93
C GLY A 121 -1.15 -4.69 -5.06
N ASP A 122 -2.18 -5.46 -4.68
CA ASP A 122 -3.27 -5.81 -5.59
C ASP A 122 -4.42 -4.83 -5.38
N CYS A 123 -4.91 -4.24 -6.48
CA CYS A 123 -6.03 -3.30 -6.51
C CYS A 123 -7.25 -3.91 -7.23
N SER A 124 -7.32 -5.23 -7.39
CA SER A 124 -8.34 -5.96 -8.14
C SER A 124 -9.80 -5.71 -7.70
N GLY A 125 -10.03 -5.16 -6.51
CA GLY A 125 -11.34 -4.65 -6.07
C GLY A 125 -11.78 -3.33 -6.70
N SER A 126 -10.87 -2.54 -7.28
CA SER A 126 -11.16 -1.28 -7.98
C SER A 126 -10.88 -1.42 -9.47
N GLY A 127 -11.94 -1.51 -10.27
CA GLY A 127 -11.86 -1.70 -11.71
C GLY A 127 -11.19 -0.55 -12.46
N THR A 128 -9.86 -0.61 -12.63
CA THR A 128 -9.12 0.17 -13.63
C THR A 128 -7.93 -0.66 -14.13
N THR A 129 -8.20 -1.46 -15.16
CA THR A 129 -7.17 -2.17 -15.93
C THR A 129 -6.31 -1.18 -16.70
N ASN A 130 -5.15 -0.80 -16.16
CA ASN A 130 -4.08 -0.18 -16.95
C ASN A 130 -3.12 -1.29 -17.41
N GLY A 131 -3.29 -1.73 -18.65
CA GLY A 131 -2.54 -2.84 -19.23
C GLY A 131 -1.07 -2.51 -19.50
N GLY A 132 -0.21 -3.52 -19.42
CA GLY A 132 1.22 -3.37 -19.66
C GLY A 132 2.05 -4.62 -19.37
N GLY A 133 1.75 -5.73 -20.07
CA GLY A 133 2.58 -6.94 -19.99
C GLY A 133 1.83 -8.21 -20.40
N ASN A 134 2.18 -8.79 -21.55
CA ASN A 134 1.85 -10.18 -21.84
C ASN A 134 2.70 -11.06 -20.91
N GLY A 135 2.03 -11.94 -20.15
CA GLY A 135 2.67 -12.85 -19.21
C GLY A 135 1.61 -13.76 -18.61
N ASP A 136 1.40 -14.90 -19.27
CA ASP A 136 0.84 -16.14 -18.72
C ASP A 136 -0.40 -16.00 -17.83
N ARG A 137 -1.57 -16.12 -18.46
CA ARG A 137 -2.80 -16.53 -17.79
C ARG A 137 -2.77 -18.06 -17.66
N PRO A 138 -2.53 -18.67 -16.48
CA PRO A 138 -2.80 -20.08 -16.30
C PRO A 138 -4.32 -20.20 -16.32
N THR A 139 -4.85 -20.80 -17.38
CA THR A 139 -6.25 -21.23 -17.40
C THR A 139 -6.38 -22.40 -16.43
N SER A 140 -6.54 -22.09 -15.14
CA SER A 140 -6.99 -23.07 -14.13
C SER A 140 -8.48 -23.35 -14.33
N ASN A 141 -8.79 -23.90 -15.51
CA ASN A 141 -10.03 -24.60 -15.76
C ASN A 141 -9.89 -25.94 -15.04
N SER A 142 -10.42 -26.02 -13.82
CA SER A 142 -10.45 -27.22 -12.99
C SER A 142 -11.59 -27.07 -11.98
N GLY A 143 -12.50 -28.02 -11.81
CA GLY A 143 -12.60 -29.32 -12.47
C GLY A 143 -13.75 -29.40 -13.48
N ASP A 144 -13.48 -30.12 -14.57
CA ASP A 144 -14.51 -30.85 -15.28
C ASP A 144 -15.36 -31.70 -14.31
N LYS A 145 -16.63 -31.91 -14.67
CA LYS A 145 -17.52 -32.85 -14.01
C LYS A 145 -17.63 -34.15 -14.81
N PRO A 146 -16.87 -35.21 -14.48
CA PRO A 146 -17.11 -36.55 -14.99
C PRO A 146 -17.78 -37.43 -13.93
N THR A 147 -19.05 -37.17 -13.60
CA THR A 147 -19.88 -38.19 -12.94
C THR A 147 -20.43 -39.12 -14.01
N GLY A 148 -19.57 -40.01 -14.51
CA GLY A 148 -19.96 -41.07 -15.43
C GLY A 148 -20.88 -42.09 -14.74
N ASN A 149 -21.87 -42.59 -15.48
CA ASN A 149 -22.79 -43.61 -14.97
C ASN A 149 -22.05 -44.92 -14.68
N GLN A 150 -22.13 -45.39 -13.43
CA GLN A 150 -22.12 -46.81 -13.12
C GLN A 150 -23.42 -47.13 -12.40
N GLY A 151 -24.30 -47.87 -13.07
CA GLY A 151 -25.29 -48.66 -12.36
C GLY A 151 -24.69 -50.02 -12.06
N ASP A 152 -24.89 -50.54 -10.85
CA ASP A 152 -25.58 -51.81 -10.72
C ASP A 152 -26.11 -52.05 -9.29
N LYS A 153 -27.14 -52.88 -9.26
CA LYS A 153 -28.09 -53.19 -8.18
C LYS A 153 -27.44 -53.68 -6.87
N HIS A 154 -28.08 -53.44 -5.71
CA HIS A 154 -28.82 -54.47 -4.94
C HIS A 154 -29.24 -54.01 -3.51
N HIS A 155 -30.50 -54.29 -3.12
CA HIS A 155 -31.04 -54.36 -1.73
C HIS A 155 -30.98 -53.06 -0.86
N GLN A 156 -31.89 -52.70 0.04
CA GLN A 156 -33.18 -53.17 0.59
C GLN A 156 -33.86 -51.93 1.26
N SER A 157 -35.13 -51.85 1.71
CA SER A 157 -36.30 -52.75 1.74
C SER A 157 -37.57 -51.91 1.98
N LYS A 158 -38.76 -52.42 1.62
CA LYS A 158 -40.00 -52.19 2.39
C LYS A 158 -40.95 -53.38 2.25
#